data_AF-A0A4Y8ZUR2-F1
#
_entry.id   AF-A0A4Y8ZUR2-F1
#
_cell.length_a   1.000
_cell.length_b   1.000
_cell.length_c   1.000
_cell.angle_alpha   90.00
_cell.angle_beta   90.00
_cell.angle_gamma   90.00
#
_symmetry.space_group_name_H-M   'P 1'
#
loop_
_entity.id
_entity.type
_entity.pdbx_description
1 polymer ?
#
loop_
_entity_poly.entity_id
_entity_poly.type
_entity_poly.pdbx_seq_one_letter_code
_entity_poly.pdbx_strand_id
1 'polypeptide(L)'
;MTLDELKADLRAILAEEEQQQVDWGRVQLLCLGTIGRLATEPEPSYAHEVVYHFLDDADIREKGTVYAERQRERLRAWLDPALQQVR
;
A
#
# COMPACT_ATOMS: atom_id res chain seq x y z
N MET A 1 -1.10 10.46 11.15
CA MET A 1 -1.86 10.35 9.90
C MET A 1 -3.16 9.66 10.25
N THR A 2 -4.28 10.12 9.71
CA THR A 2 -5.58 9.48 9.87
C THR A 2 -5.68 8.22 9.00
N LEU A 3 -6.65 7.35 9.30
CA LEU A 3 -6.90 6.16 8.47
C LEU A 3 -7.28 6.55 7.02
N ASP A 4 -8.02 7.64 6.83
CA ASP A 4 -8.46 8.07 5.50
C ASP A 4 -7.28 8.63 4.67
N GLU A 5 -6.36 9.35 5.31
CA GLU A 5 -5.10 9.78 4.69
C GLU A 5 -4.27 8.58 4.25
N LEU A 6 -4.09 7.58 5.13
CA LEU A 6 -3.39 6.34 4.79
C LEU A 6 -4.06 5.62 3.61
N LYS A 7 -5.39 5.50 3.61
CA LYS A 7 -6.14 4.91 2.50
C LYS A 7 -5.96 5.69 1.20
N ALA A 8 -5.88 7.02 1.26
CA ALA A 8 -5.65 7.86 0.09
C ALA A 8 -4.24 7.63 -0.48
N ASP A 9 -3.22 7.58 0.37
CA ASP A 9 -1.84 7.30 -0.05
C ASP A 9 -1.70 5.91 -0.68
N LEU A 10 -2.30 4.89 -0.07
CA LEU A 10 -2.28 3.53 -0.58
C LEU A 10 -2.97 3.41 -1.95
N ARG A 11 -4.06 4.15 -2.17
CA ARG A 11 -4.71 4.23 -3.49
C ARG A 11 -3.82 4.92 -4.52
N ALA A 12 -3.09 5.96 -4.13
CA ALA A 12 -2.17 6.65 -5.02
C ALA A 12 -1.01 5.71 -5.45
N ILE A 13 -0.42 4.97 -4.51
CA ILE A 13 0.63 3.98 -4.82
C ILE A 13 0.08 2.90 -5.76
N LEU A 14 -1.10 2.37 -5.45
CA LEU A 14 -1.74 1.35 -6.28
C LEU A 14 -2.00 1.84 -7.72
N ALA A 15 -2.47 3.08 -7.86
CA ALA A 15 -2.71 3.69 -9.17
C ALA A 15 -1.42 3.87 -9.99
N GLU A 16 -0.27 4.14 -9.35
CA GLU A 16 1.03 4.17 -10.03
C GLU A 16 1.49 2.77 -10.47
N GLU A 17 1.29 1.74 -9.63
CA GLU A 17 1.62 0.35 -9.99
C GLU A 17 0.73 -0.28 -11.07
N GLU A 18 -0.47 0.26 -11.28
CA GLU A 18 -1.43 -0.24 -12.28
C GLU A 18 -1.26 0.40 -13.67
N GLN A 19 -0.31 1.33 -13.82
CA GLN A 19 0.01 1.92 -15.11
C GLN A 19 0.63 0.89 -16.07
N GLN A 20 0.39 1.08 -17.37
CA GLN A 20 0.96 0.21 -18.41
C GLN A 20 2.50 0.19 -18.38
N GLN A 21 3.11 1.30 -18.00
CA GLN A 21 4.54 1.42 -17.74
C GLN A 21 4.73 1.99 -16.34
N VAL A 22 5.02 1.11 -15.38
CA VAL A 22 5.16 1.47 -13.97
C VAL A 22 6.47 2.24 -13.76
N ASP A 23 6.37 3.41 -13.13
CA ASP A 23 7.53 4.14 -12.60
C ASP A 23 7.85 3.64 -11.18
N TRP A 24 8.66 2.59 -11.10
CA TRP A 24 9.04 1.98 -9.82
C TRP A 24 9.82 2.92 -8.90
N GLY A 25 10.56 3.89 -9.45
CA GLY A 25 11.23 4.91 -8.65
C GLY A 25 10.20 5.80 -7.93
N ARG A 26 9.14 6.20 -8.63
CA ARG A 26 8.04 6.95 -8.04
C ARG A 26 7.24 6.11 -7.03
N VAL A 27 6.95 4.85 -7.34
CA VAL A 27 6.28 3.92 -6.40
C VAL A 27 7.09 3.81 -5.10
N GLN A 28 8.41 3.61 -5.19
CA GLN A 28 9.28 3.50 -4.03
C GLN A 28 9.30 4.79 -3.19
N LEU A 29 9.36 5.97 -3.83
CA LEU A 29 9.29 7.25 -3.12
C LEU A 29 7.98 7.43 -2.36
N LEU A 30 6.85 7.06 -2.97
CA LEU A 30 5.53 7.12 -2.32
C LEU A 30 5.44 6.15 -1.14
N CYS A 31 5.94 4.93 -1.29
CA CYS A 31 6.02 3.93 -0.22
C CYS A 31 6.83 4.44 0.97
N LEU A 32 8.07 4.89 0.73
CA LEU A 32 8.96 5.41 1.77
C LEU A 32 8.38 6.65 2.46
N GLY A 33 7.76 7.57 1.70
CA GLY A 33 7.09 8.74 2.26
C GLY A 33 5.94 8.36 3.19
N THR A 34 5.14 7.36 2.81
CA THR A 34 4.02 6.85 3.61
C THR A 34 4.52 6.16 4.89
N ILE A 35 5.56 5.30 4.79
CA ILE A 35 6.21 4.68 5.96
C ILE A 35 6.77 5.75 6.90
N GLY A 36 7.44 6.77 6.36
CA GLY A 36 8.00 7.86 7.15
C GLY A 36 6.95 8.58 7.99
N ARG A 37 5.78 8.88 7.39
CA ARG A 37 4.66 9.50 8.13
C ARG A 37 4.06 8.58 9.19
N LEU A 38 3.91 7.28 8.88
CA LEU A 38 3.47 6.28 9.87
C LEU A 38 4.41 6.19 11.07
N ALA A 39 5.73 6.28 10.83
CA ALA A 39 6.72 6.20 11.90
C ALA A 39 6.76 7.44 12.80
N THR A 40 6.38 8.61 12.29
CA THR A 40 6.47 9.88 13.04
C THR A 40 5.18 10.27 13.76
N GLU A 41 4.05 9.72 13.36
CA GLU A 41 2.75 10.06 13.93
C GLU A 41 2.19 8.87 14.73
N PRO A 42 1.28 9.08 15.69
CA PRO A 42 0.59 7.98 16.34
C PRO A 42 -0.02 7.08 15.28
N GLU A 43 0.37 5.81 15.29
CA GLU A 43 -0.15 4.84 14.34
C GLU A 43 -1.68 4.85 14.47
N PRO A 44 -2.44 5.00 13.35
CA PRO A 44 -3.88 4.83 13.41
C PRO A 44 -4.19 3.46 14.00
N SER A 45 -5.32 3.30 14.69
CA SER A 45 -5.65 2.10 15.48
C SER A 45 -5.92 0.85 14.63
N TYR A 46 -5.02 0.47 13.73
CA TYR A 46 -5.15 -0.65 12.82
C TYR A 46 -3.76 -1.16 12.44
N ALA A 47 -3.37 -2.29 13.03
CA ALA A 47 -2.28 -3.09 12.50
C ALA A 47 -2.86 -3.99 11.40
N HIS A 48 -2.49 -3.73 10.15
CA HIS A 48 -2.61 -4.75 9.13
C HIS A 48 -1.25 -4.92 8.49
N GLU A 49 -0.59 -6.03 8.81
CA GLU A 49 0.66 -6.50 8.16
C GLU A 49 0.60 -6.38 6.64
N VAL A 50 -0.60 -6.47 6.05
CA VAL A 50 -0.86 -6.19 4.62
C VAL A 50 -0.32 -4.81 4.20
N VAL A 51 -0.56 -3.76 4.97
CA VAL A 51 -0.10 -2.39 4.66
C VAL A 51 1.41 -2.30 4.78
N TYR A 52 2.00 -2.81 5.86
CA TYR A 52 3.45 -2.76 6.03
C TYR A 52 4.19 -3.57 4.98
N HIS A 53 3.78 -4.80 4.71
CA HIS A 53 4.37 -5.60 3.63
C HIS A 53 4.18 -4.93 2.26
N PHE A 54 3.01 -4.34 2.00
CA PHE A 54 2.81 -3.59 0.76
C PHE A 54 3.69 -2.34 0.68
N LEU A 55 3.95 -1.63 1.77
CA LEU A 55 4.81 -0.45 1.72
C LEU A 55 6.30 -0.82 1.65
N ASP A 56 6.73 -1.85 2.37
CA ASP A 56 8.15 -2.22 2.51
C ASP A 56 8.67 -3.00 1.28
N ASP A 57 7.85 -3.89 0.71
CA ASP A 57 8.28 -4.83 -0.33
C ASP A 57 8.20 -4.25 -1.77
N ALA A 58 8.36 -2.94 -1.95
CA ALA A 58 8.23 -2.31 -3.27
C ALA A 58 9.24 -2.89 -4.28
N ASP A 59 10.48 -3.15 -3.84
CA ASP A 59 11.54 -3.73 -4.67
C ASP A 59 11.29 -5.22 -5.00
N ILE A 60 10.58 -5.95 -4.14
CA ILE A 60 10.17 -7.33 -4.39
C ILE A 60 9.03 -7.34 -5.41
N ARG A 61 8.07 -6.41 -5.31
CA ARG A 61 6.97 -6.28 -6.28
C ARG A 61 7.47 -5.88 -7.67
N GLU A 62 8.50 -5.04 -7.75
CA GLU A 62 9.16 -4.70 -9.03
C GLU A 62 9.68 -5.95 -9.75
N LYS A 63 10.27 -6.88 -8.99
CA LYS A 63 10.94 -8.07 -9.54
C LYS A 63 9.99 -9.24 -9.82
N GLY A 64 8.87 -9.33 -9.10
CA GLY A 64 8.01 -10.51 -9.08
C GLY A 64 6.55 -10.23 -9.45
N THR A 65 6.16 -10.55 -10.68
CA THR A 65 4.79 -10.29 -11.19
C THR A 65 3.69 -10.96 -10.35
N VAL A 66 3.83 -12.25 -10.03
CA VAL A 66 2.85 -13.00 -9.22
C VAL A 66 2.77 -12.48 -7.79
N TYR A 67 3.90 -12.09 -7.20
CA TYR A 67 3.94 -11.51 -5.86
C TYR A 67 3.23 -10.15 -5.84
N ALA A 68 3.56 -9.31 -6.83
CA ALA A 68 2.97 -7.99 -6.97
C ALA A 68 1.45 -8.05 -7.17
N GLU A 69 0.96 -8.97 -8.02
CA GLU A 69 -0.48 -9.19 -8.22
C GLU A 69 -1.18 -9.56 -6.90
N ARG A 70 -0.66 -10.54 -6.16
CA ARG A 70 -1.24 -10.95 -4.86
C ARG A 70 -1.23 -9.82 -3.84
N GLN A 71 -0.16 -9.02 -3.81
CA GLN A 71 -0.07 -7.88 -2.90
C GLN A 71 -1.08 -6.79 -3.26
N ARG A 72 -1.25 -6.47 -4.56
CA ARG A 72 -2.30 -5.55 -5.04
C ARG A 72 -3.70 -6.05 -4.70
N GLU A 73 -3.98 -7.33 -4.89
CA GLU A 73 -5.28 -7.94 -4.52
C GLU A 73 -5.57 -7.81 -3.01
N ARG A 74 -4.59 -8.16 -2.16
CA ARG A 74 -4.71 -8.02 -0.71
C ARG A 74 -4.93 -6.58 -0.30
N LEU A 75 -4.23 -5.64 -0.93
CA LEU A 75 -4.39 -4.21 -0.64
C LEU A 75 -5.76 -3.71 -1.08
N ARG A 76 -6.24 -4.07 -2.28
CA ARG A 76 -7.57 -3.71 -2.76
C ARG A 76 -8.66 -4.23 -1.83
N ALA A 77 -8.56 -5.48 -1.38
CA ALA A 77 -9.48 -6.06 -0.42
C ALA A 77 -9.45 -5.32 0.93
N TRP A 78 -8.26 -4.91 1.38
CA TRP A 78 -8.13 -4.07 2.57
C TRP A 78 -8.70 -2.66 2.35
N LEU A 79 -8.62 -2.08 1.15
CA LEU A 79 -9.15 -0.75 0.84
C LEU A 79 -10.68 -0.74 0.65
N ASP A 80 -11.31 -1.90 0.48
CA ASP A 80 -12.74 -2.07 0.24
C ASP A 80 -13.54 -2.13 1.55
N PRO A 81 -14.37 -1.11 1.86
CA PRO A 81 -15.19 -1.08 3.06
C PRO A 81 -16.22 -2.23 3.14
N ALA A 82 -16.66 -2.77 2.00
CA ALA A 82 -17.64 -3.88 1.96
C ALA A 82 -17.02 -5.22 2.37
N LEU A 83 -15.71 -5.39 2.15
CA LEU A 83 -14.95 -6.58 2.52
C LEU A 83 -14.38 -6.50 3.95
N GLN A 84 -14.32 -5.29 4.53
CA GLN A 84 -13.90 -5.07 5.91
C GLN A 84 -14.96 -5.44 6.97
N GLN A 85 -16.23 -5.64 6.59
CA GLN A 85 -17.35 -5.94 7.51
C GLN A 85 -17.62 -7.44 7.74
N VAL A 86 -16.84 -8.33 7.11
CA VAL A 86 -16.96 -9.78 7.31
C VAL A 86 -15.81 -10.25 8.22
N ARG A 87 -15.81 -9.83 9.48
CA ARG A 87 -15.01 -10.42 10.56
C ARG A 87 -15.72 -10.29 11.90
#